data_AF-A0A5N8HCP1-F1
#
_entry.id   AF-A0A5N8HCP1-F1
#
_cell.length_a   1.000
_cell.length_b   1.000
_cell.length_c   1.000
_cell.angle_alpha   90.00
_cell.angle_beta   90.00
_cell.angle_gamma   90.00
#
_symmetry.space_group_name_H-M   'P 1'
#
loop_
_entity.id
_entity.type
_entity.pdbx_description
1 polymer ?
#
loop_
_entity_poly.entity_id
_entity_poly.type
_entity_poly.pdbx_seq_one_letter_code
_entity_poly.pdbx_strand_id
1 'polypeptide(L)'
;IKRTAILLTLGISLHNFPEGIATFVTASSNLELGFGIALAVALHNIPEGLAVAGPVYAATGSKRTAILWAGISGLAEILGGVLAWLILGSMISPVVMAAIMAAVAGIMVALSVDELMPLAKEIDPNNNPSYGVLCGMSVMGFSLVLLQTAGIG
;
A
#
# COMPACT_ATOMS: atom_id res chain seq x y z
N ILE A 1 6.16 2.13 -19.25
CA ILE A 1 5.28 0.98 -18.86
C ILE A 1 6.02 -0.23 -18.25
N LYS A 2 6.87 -1.01 -18.96
CA LYS A 2 7.53 -2.22 -18.35
C LYS A 2 8.37 -1.91 -17.10
N ARG A 3 9.19 -0.84 -17.13
CA ARG A 3 9.95 -0.36 -15.97
C ARG A 3 9.03 0.04 -14.83
N THR A 4 8.03 0.87 -15.12
CA THR A 4 7.00 1.33 -14.18
C THR A 4 6.27 0.17 -13.50
N ALA A 5 5.90 -0.87 -14.24
CA ALA A 5 5.26 -2.06 -13.69
C ALA A 5 6.14 -2.78 -12.64
N ILE A 6 7.44 -2.91 -12.92
CA ILE A 6 8.39 -3.53 -11.99
C ILE A 6 8.58 -2.65 -10.75
N LEU A 7 8.79 -1.34 -10.94
CA LEU A 7 9.00 -0.40 -9.83
C LEU A 7 7.79 -0.32 -8.92
N LEU A 8 6.58 -0.28 -9.48
CA LEU A 8 5.34 -0.27 -8.70
C LEU A 8 5.13 -1.59 -7.96
N THR A 9 5.38 -2.73 -8.60
CA THR A 9 5.30 -4.02 -7.90
C THR A 9 6.24 -4.06 -6.70
N LEU A 10 7.52 -3.72 -6.90
CA LEU A 10 8.53 -3.76 -5.84
C LEU A 10 8.23 -2.75 -4.74
N GLY A 11 7.86 -1.53 -5.13
CA GLY A 11 7.55 -0.44 -4.22
C GLY A 11 6.34 -0.72 -3.35
N ILE A 12 5.25 -1.22 -3.95
CA ILE A 12 4.06 -1.64 -3.22
C ILE A 12 4.39 -2.85 -2.33
N SER A 13 5.14 -3.84 -2.82
CA SER A 13 5.58 -4.96 -1.96
C SER A 13 6.33 -4.48 -0.70
N LEU A 14 7.18 -3.46 -0.84
CA LEU A 14 7.90 -2.85 0.30
C LEU A 14 6.97 -2.08 1.24
N HIS A 15 5.84 -1.57 0.75
CA HIS A 15 4.82 -0.90 1.56
C HIS A 15 3.97 -1.90 2.36
N ASN A 16 3.51 -2.96 1.70
CA ASN A 16 2.63 -3.94 2.33
C ASN A 16 3.37 -4.77 3.39
N PHE A 17 4.70 -4.89 3.30
CA PHE A 17 5.49 -5.63 4.30
C PHE A 17 5.36 -5.07 5.73
N PRO A 18 5.64 -3.77 5.99
CA PRO A 18 5.33 -3.13 7.28
C PRO A 18 3.87 -3.17 7.69
N GLU A 19 2.92 -3.06 6.75
CA GLU A 19 1.49 -3.18 7.06
C GLU A 19 1.14 -4.55 7.64
N GLY A 20 1.71 -5.62 7.08
CA GLY A 20 1.55 -6.97 7.61
C GLY A 20 2.08 -7.11 9.03
N ILE A 21 3.23 -6.50 9.32
CA ILE A 21 3.79 -6.47 10.69
C ILE A 21 2.82 -5.71 11.62
N ALA A 22 2.37 -4.51 11.23
CA ALA A 22 1.48 -3.68 12.04
C ALA A 22 0.14 -4.37 12.34
N THR A 23 -0.41 -5.06 11.33
CA THR A 23 -1.65 -5.84 11.45
C THR A 23 -1.48 -6.98 12.44
N PHE A 24 -0.39 -7.75 12.33
CA PHE A 24 -0.09 -8.82 13.28
C PHE A 24 0.12 -8.30 14.71
N VAL A 25 0.95 -7.27 14.89
CA VAL A 25 1.24 -6.69 16.21
C VAL A 25 -0.05 -6.21 16.88
N THR A 26 -0.93 -5.54 16.13
CA THR A 26 -2.22 -5.10 16.68
C THR A 26 -3.09 -6.28 17.07
N ALA A 27 -3.26 -7.27 16.18
CA ALA A 27 -4.05 -8.46 16.47
C ALA A 27 -3.53 -9.28 17.66
N SER A 28 -2.20 -9.29 17.87
CA SER A 28 -1.57 -9.97 19.00
C SER A 28 -1.86 -9.28 20.35
N SER A 29 -2.16 -7.98 20.34
CA SER A 29 -2.48 -7.20 21.54
C SER A 29 -3.98 -7.16 21.84
N ASN A 30 -4.82 -7.02 20.81
CA ASN A 30 -6.27 -7.04 20.91
C ASN A 30 -6.85 -7.60 19.62
N LEU A 31 -7.48 -8.77 19.72
CA LEU A 31 -8.00 -9.50 18.57
C LEU A 31 -9.15 -8.77 17.87
N GLU A 32 -10.03 -8.08 18.62
CA GLU A 32 -11.16 -7.33 18.05
C GLU A 32 -10.65 -6.15 17.21
N LEU A 33 -9.70 -5.39 17.75
CA LEU A 33 -9.01 -4.33 17.00
C LEU A 33 -8.23 -4.90 15.81
N GLY A 34 -7.57 -6.04 15.99
CA GLY A 34 -6.86 -6.75 14.93
C GLY A 34 -7.75 -7.13 13.76
N PHE A 35 -8.96 -7.63 14.01
CA PHE A 35 -9.94 -7.92 12.95
C PHE A 35 -10.38 -6.64 12.23
N GLY A 36 -10.62 -5.55 12.98
CA GLY A 36 -10.94 -4.25 12.40
C GLY A 36 -9.84 -3.74 11.46
N ILE A 37 -8.58 -3.80 11.89
CA ILE A 37 -7.43 -3.40 11.07
C ILE A 37 -7.25 -4.33 9.87
N ALA A 38 -7.33 -5.65 10.04
CA ALA A 38 -7.20 -6.60 8.94
C ALA A 38 -8.24 -6.35 7.85
N LEU A 39 -9.48 -6.04 8.22
CA LEU A 39 -10.52 -5.66 7.26
C LEU A 39 -10.20 -4.33 6.55
N ALA A 40 -9.72 -3.33 7.29
CA ALA A 40 -9.33 -2.04 6.72
C ALA A 40 -8.18 -2.18 5.72
N VAL A 41 -7.15 -2.97 6.06
CA VAL A 41 -6.01 -3.26 5.19
C VAL A 41 -6.44 -4.07 3.96
N ALA A 42 -7.34 -5.06 4.13
CA ALA A 42 -7.88 -5.79 2.99
C ALA A 42 -8.60 -4.88 1.97
N LEU A 43 -9.31 -3.84 2.44
CA LEU A 43 -9.92 -2.84 1.56
C LEU A 43 -8.89 -1.90 0.95
N HIS A 44 -7.85 -1.53 1.70
CA HIS A 44 -6.73 -0.70 1.23
C HIS A 44 -5.97 -1.35 0.07
N ASN A 45 -5.77 -2.68 0.16
CA ASN A 45 -5.05 -3.47 -0.84
C ASN A 45 -5.75 -3.56 -2.21
N ILE A 46 -7.07 -3.28 -2.29
CA ILE A 46 -7.78 -3.35 -3.57
C ILE A 46 -7.25 -2.25 -4.53
N PRO A 47 -7.24 -0.95 -4.15
CA PRO A 47 -6.56 0.10 -4.90
C PRO A 47 -5.09 -0.21 -5.23
N GLU A 48 -4.32 -0.74 -4.29
CA GLU A 48 -2.90 -1.04 -4.51
C GLU A 48 -2.68 -2.17 -5.52
N GLY A 49 -3.46 -3.24 -5.40
CA GLY A 49 -3.45 -4.33 -6.36
C GLY A 49 -3.78 -3.85 -7.77
N LEU A 50 -4.70 -2.87 -7.91
CA LEU A 50 -4.97 -2.22 -9.19
C LEU A 50 -3.80 -1.36 -9.68
N ALA A 51 -3.10 -0.66 -8.78
CA ALA A 51 -1.92 0.12 -9.09
C ALA A 51 -0.74 -0.74 -9.59
N VAL A 52 -0.66 -2.01 -9.17
CA VAL A 52 0.27 -3.01 -9.75
C VAL A 52 -0.28 -3.60 -11.05
N ALA A 53 -1.52 -4.08 -11.05
CA ALA A 53 -2.12 -4.82 -12.15
C ALA A 53 -2.27 -3.98 -13.42
N GLY A 54 -2.63 -2.69 -13.31
CA GLY A 54 -2.84 -1.80 -14.45
C GLY A 54 -1.61 -1.66 -15.35
N PRO A 55 -0.45 -1.20 -14.82
CA PRO A 55 0.80 -1.11 -15.58
C PRO A 55 1.29 -2.47 -16.11
N VAL A 56 1.15 -3.56 -15.33
CA VAL A 56 1.54 -4.90 -15.78
C VAL A 56 0.68 -5.34 -16.96
N TYR A 57 -0.64 -5.10 -16.90
CA TYR A 57 -1.54 -5.39 -18.00
C TYR A 57 -1.20 -4.56 -19.24
N ALA A 58 -0.97 -3.25 -19.07
CA ALA A 58 -0.56 -2.38 -20.17
C ALA A 58 0.78 -2.83 -20.81
N ALA A 59 1.69 -3.41 -20.02
CA ALA A 59 2.97 -3.91 -20.51
C ALA A 59 2.91 -5.29 -21.19
N THR A 60 1.94 -6.13 -20.84
CA THR A 60 1.93 -7.57 -21.19
C THR A 60 0.70 -8.02 -21.98
N GLY A 61 -0.39 -7.26 -21.94
CA GLY A 61 -1.70 -7.62 -22.50
C GLY A 61 -2.41 -8.77 -21.79
N SER A 62 -1.85 -9.31 -20.69
CA SER A 62 -2.34 -10.53 -20.05
C SER A 62 -2.95 -10.24 -18.68
N LYS A 63 -4.28 -10.41 -18.56
CA LYS A 63 -5.00 -10.26 -17.28
C LYS A 63 -4.49 -11.22 -16.21
N ARG A 64 -4.15 -12.45 -16.61
CA ARG A 64 -3.60 -13.47 -15.69
C ARG A 64 -2.25 -13.03 -15.13
N THR A 65 -1.40 -12.46 -15.97
CA THR A 65 -0.10 -11.93 -15.54
C THR A 65 -0.31 -10.75 -14.59
N ALA A 66 -1.19 -9.81 -14.92
CA ALA A 66 -1.50 -8.67 -14.05
C ALA A 66 -1.99 -9.10 -12.65
N ILE A 67 -2.93 -10.05 -12.59
CA ILE A 67 -3.43 -10.59 -11.31
C ILE A 67 -2.33 -11.31 -10.54
N LEU A 68 -1.49 -12.10 -11.22
CA LEU A 68 -0.39 -12.81 -10.58
C LEU A 68 0.63 -11.85 -9.97
N TRP A 69 0.99 -10.77 -10.68
CA TRP A 69 1.93 -9.76 -10.17
C TRP A 69 1.34 -8.95 -9.00
N ALA A 70 0.06 -8.60 -9.05
CA ALA A 70 -0.63 -7.99 -7.90
C ALA A 70 -0.72 -8.95 -6.70
N GLY A 71 -0.94 -10.25 -6.96
CA GLY A 71 -0.89 -11.27 -5.91
C GLY A 71 0.50 -11.41 -5.29
N ILE A 72 1.56 -11.36 -6.11
CA ILE A 72 2.95 -11.39 -5.63
C ILE A 72 3.24 -10.20 -4.73
N SER A 73 2.77 -8.99 -5.04
CA SER A 73 3.00 -7.84 -4.15
C SER A 73 2.25 -8.02 -2.82
N GLY A 74 1.02 -8.52 -2.85
CA GLY A 74 0.25 -8.81 -1.63
C GLY A 74 0.87 -9.89 -0.74
N LEU A 75 1.67 -10.82 -1.28
CA LEU A 75 2.39 -11.80 -0.46
C LEU A 75 3.37 -11.14 0.51
N ALA A 76 3.87 -9.94 0.21
CA ALA A 76 4.77 -9.21 1.09
C ALA A 76 4.13 -8.89 2.45
N GLU A 77 2.82 -8.62 2.48
CA GLU A 77 2.07 -8.41 3.72
C GLU A 77 2.02 -9.67 4.58
N ILE A 78 1.69 -10.80 3.96
CA ILE A 78 1.65 -12.10 4.64
C ILE A 78 3.04 -12.42 5.20
N LEU A 79 4.09 -12.20 4.42
CA LEU A 79 5.47 -12.37 4.87
C LEU A 79 5.81 -11.46 6.05
N GLY A 80 5.39 -10.19 6.01
CA GLY A 80 5.55 -9.24 7.12
C GLY A 80 4.89 -9.75 8.39
N GLY A 81 3.62 -10.14 8.33
CA GLY A 81 2.88 -10.66 9.49
C GLY A 81 3.46 -11.96 10.04
N VAL A 82 3.88 -12.88 9.18
CA VAL A 82 4.52 -14.15 9.61
C VAL A 82 5.87 -13.89 10.26
N LEU A 83 6.70 -12.99 9.73
CA LEU A 83 7.99 -12.65 10.34
C LEU A 83 7.81 -11.88 11.66
N ALA A 84 6.77 -11.05 11.77
CA ALA A 84 6.35 -10.43 13.01
C ALA A 84 6.03 -11.47 14.09
N TRP A 85 5.27 -12.49 13.72
CA TRP A 85 4.93 -13.60 14.62
C TRP A 85 6.15 -14.43 15.05
N LEU A 86 7.04 -14.76 14.12
CA LEU A 86 8.16 -15.67 14.39
C LEU A 86 9.32 -15.03 15.16
N ILE A 87 9.70 -13.79 14.83
CA ILE A 87 11.00 -13.23 15.24
C ILE A 87 10.91 -11.75 15.61
N LEU A 88 10.12 -10.95 14.87
CA LEU A 88 10.24 -9.50 14.91
C LEU A 88 9.36 -8.81 15.98
N GLY A 89 8.30 -9.45 16.47
CA GLY A 89 7.32 -8.79 17.37
C GLY A 89 7.92 -8.25 18.67
N SER A 90 8.92 -8.91 19.24
CA SER A 90 9.62 -8.45 20.45
C SER A 90 10.81 -7.52 20.18
N MET A 91 11.27 -7.44 18.92
CA MET A 91 12.47 -6.69 18.53
C MET A 91 12.17 -5.33 17.87
N ILE A 92 10.97 -5.16 17.32
CA ILE A 92 10.57 -3.90 16.66
C ILE A 92 10.01 -2.93 17.70
N SER A 93 10.80 -1.91 18.05
CA SER A 93 10.32 -0.81 18.88
C SER A 93 9.40 0.12 18.08
N PRO A 94 8.52 0.89 18.75
CA PRO A 94 7.68 1.89 18.09
C PRO A 94 8.48 2.89 17.24
N VAL A 95 9.69 3.24 17.68
CA VAL A 95 10.59 4.15 16.96
C VAL A 95 11.09 3.53 15.65
N VAL A 96 11.45 2.25 15.68
CA VAL A 96 11.88 1.52 14.48
C VAL A 96 10.73 1.41 13.49
N MET A 97 9.53 1.06 13.96
CA MET A 97 8.34 1.00 13.10
C MET A 97 8.04 2.37 12.48
N ALA A 98 8.06 3.45 13.26
CA ALA A 98 7.85 4.80 12.75
C ALA A 98 8.88 5.20 11.69
N ALA A 99 10.16 4.85 11.89
CA ALA A 99 11.21 5.12 10.91
C ALA A 99 11.01 4.34 9.61
N ILE A 100 10.63 3.06 9.68
CA ILE A 100 10.30 2.23 8.51
C ILE A 100 9.10 2.82 7.76
N MET A 101 8.02 3.14 8.48
CA MET A 101 6.82 3.73 7.89
C MET A 101 7.10 5.09 7.25
N ALA A 102 7.96 5.93 7.85
CA ALA A 102 8.36 7.20 7.28
C ALA A 102 9.16 7.03 5.96
N ALA A 103 10.09 6.07 5.92
CA ALA A 103 10.84 5.76 4.70
C ALA A 103 9.91 5.24 3.59
N VAL A 104 8.99 4.34 3.93
CA VAL A 104 7.99 3.78 3.02
C VAL A 104 7.04 4.85 2.51
N ALA A 105 6.57 5.76 3.36
CA ALA A 105 5.74 6.89 2.94
C ALA A 105 6.47 7.74 1.88
N GLY A 106 7.77 7.99 2.06
CA GLY A 106 8.60 8.68 1.06
C GLY A 106 8.66 7.94 -0.28
N ILE A 107 8.82 6.61 -0.24
CA ILE A 107 8.81 5.76 -1.45
C ILE A 107 7.45 5.83 -2.15
N MET A 108 6.35 5.74 -1.41
CA MET A 108 4.99 5.77 -1.99
C MET A 108 4.67 7.13 -2.63
N VAL A 109 5.15 8.23 -2.05
CA VAL A 109 5.06 9.57 -2.67
C VAL A 109 5.86 9.59 -3.98
N ALA A 110 7.10 9.11 -3.98
CA ALA A 110 7.93 9.07 -5.19
C ALA A 110 7.30 8.20 -6.29
N LEU A 111 6.78 7.01 -5.96
CA LEU A 111 6.07 6.16 -6.92
C LEU A 111 4.80 6.82 -7.46
N SER A 112 4.07 7.55 -6.63
CA SER A 112 2.87 8.26 -7.05
C SER A 112 3.17 9.38 -8.04
N VAL A 113 4.21 10.17 -7.76
CA VAL A 113 4.58 11.35 -8.55
C VAL A 113 5.43 10.99 -9.78
N ASP A 114 6.42 10.11 -9.63
CA ASP A 114 7.40 9.82 -10.67
C ASP A 114 6.96 8.69 -11.61
N GLU A 115 6.03 7.82 -11.17
CA GLU A 115 5.63 6.64 -11.95
C GLU A 115 4.12 6.60 -12.25
N LEU A 116 3.23 6.67 -11.24
CA LEU A 116 1.78 6.56 -11.46
C LEU A 116 1.19 7.77 -12.21
N MET A 117 1.54 8.99 -11.80
CA MET A 117 1.00 10.21 -12.43
C MET A 117 1.43 10.33 -13.91
N PRO A 118 2.71 10.12 -14.29
CA PRO A 118 3.13 10.11 -15.69
C PRO A 118 2.45 8.98 -16.48
N LEU A 119 2.33 7.78 -15.90
CA LEU A 119 1.65 6.67 -16.54
C LEU A 119 0.17 6.99 -16.82
N ALA A 120 -0.53 7.57 -15.86
CA ALA A 120 -1.92 7.98 -16.05
C ALA A 120 -2.07 9.00 -17.19
N LYS A 121 -1.12 9.93 -17.32
CA LYS A 121 -1.08 10.90 -18.43
C LYS A 121 -0.73 10.26 -19.77
N GLU A 122 0.12 9.23 -19.78
CA GLU A 122 0.46 8.46 -20.98
C GLU A 122 -0.77 7.67 -21.49
N ILE A 123 -1.57 7.10 -20.57
CA ILE A 123 -2.77 6.33 -20.89
C ILE A 123 -3.93 7.22 -21.36
N ASP A 124 -4.16 8.35 -20.69
CA ASP A 124 -5.19 9.34 -21.07
C ASP A 124 -4.59 10.75 -21.17
N PRO A 125 -4.04 11.13 -22.35
CA PRO A 125 -3.40 12.42 -22.54
C PRO A 125 -4.34 13.62 -22.41
N ASN A 126 -5.65 13.43 -22.56
CA ASN A 126 -6.61 14.53 -22.52
C ASN A 126 -7.04 14.88 -21.09
N ASN A 127 -6.89 13.95 -20.15
CA ASN A 127 -7.26 14.17 -18.76
C ASN A 127 -6.05 14.60 -17.90
N ASN A 128 -6.33 15.26 -16.77
CA ASN A 128 -5.28 15.68 -15.83
C ASN A 128 -5.29 14.75 -14.60
N PRO A 129 -4.28 13.87 -14.44
CA PRO A 129 -4.24 12.91 -13.32
C PRO A 129 -4.13 13.58 -11.94
N SER A 130 -3.74 14.86 -11.87
CA SER A 130 -3.67 15.61 -10.62
C SER A 130 -5.00 15.72 -9.89
N TYR A 131 -6.14 15.68 -10.60
CA TYR A 131 -7.46 15.67 -9.95
C TYR A 131 -7.67 14.41 -9.08
N GLY A 132 -7.22 13.25 -9.57
CA GLY A 132 -7.29 11.99 -8.81
C GLY A 132 -6.41 12.04 -7.57
N VAL A 133 -5.20 12.59 -7.69
CA VAL A 133 -4.27 12.75 -6.57
C VAL A 133 -4.84 13.71 -5.51
N LEU A 134 -5.32 14.89 -5.91
CA LEU A 134 -5.93 15.85 -4.99
C LEU A 134 -7.17 15.28 -4.31
N CYS A 135 -8.01 14.53 -5.04
CA CYS A 135 -9.16 13.85 -4.47
C CYS A 135 -8.73 12.84 -3.39
N GLY A 136 -7.77 11.97 -3.70
CA GLY A 136 -7.23 10.98 -2.76
C GLY A 136 -6.62 11.61 -1.51
N MET A 137 -5.80 12.65 -1.67
CA MET A 137 -5.23 13.43 -0.56
C MET A 137 -6.33 14.05 0.32
N SER A 138 -7.38 14.59 -0.29
CA SER A 138 -8.50 15.21 0.43
C SER A 138 -9.29 14.18 1.22
N VAL A 139 -9.60 13.02 0.62
CA VAL A 139 -10.29 11.90 1.28
C VAL A 139 -9.48 11.41 2.48
N MET A 140 -8.17 11.19 2.29
CA MET A 140 -7.30 10.77 3.39
C MET A 140 -7.22 11.82 4.51
N GLY A 141 -6.97 13.09 4.17
CA GLY A 141 -6.91 14.16 5.16
C GLY A 141 -8.21 14.30 5.96
N PHE A 142 -9.36 14.24 5.28
CA PHE A 142 -10.67 14.29 5.94
C PHE A 142 -10.92 13.07 6.83
N SER A 143 -10.56 11.87 6.36
CA SER A 143 -10.70 10.64 7.15
C SER A 143 -9.88 10.68 8.45
N LEU A 144 -8.65 11.22 8.40
CA LEU A 144 -7.79 11.37 9.58
C LEU A 144 -8.39 12.35 10.59
N VAL A 145 -8.88 13.50 10.13
CA VAL A 145 -9.56 14.48 11.00
C VAL A 145 -10.77 13.84 11.66
N LEU A 146 -11.60 13.12 10.91
CA LEU A 146 -12.76 12.42 11.47
C LEU A 146 -12.36 11.41 12.54
N LEU A 147 -11.40 10.53 12.27
CA LEU A 147 -10.92 9.53 13.23
C LEU A 147 -10.40 10.19 14.52
N GLN A 148 -9.66 11.30 14.40
CA GLN A 148 -9.12 12.02 15.54
C GLN A 148 -10.24 12.71 16.35
N THR A 149 -11.23 13.31 15.69
CA THR A 149 -12.39 13.91 16.38
C THR A 149 -13.32 12.89 17.03
N ALA A 150 -13.37 11.66 16.51
CA ALA A 150 -14.12 10.56 17.09
C ALA A 150 -13.41 9.88 18.27
N GLY A 151 -12.16 10.27 18.59
CA GLY A 151 -11.35 9.66 19.65
C GLY A 151 -10.79 8.28 19.31
N ILE A 152 -10.69 7.96 18.01
CA ILE A 152 -10.23 6.65 17.49
C ILE A 152 -8.75 6.73 17.02
N GLY A 153 -8.21 7.94 16.84
CA GLY A 153 -6.84 8.18 16.32
C GLY A 153 -5.89 8.83 17.31
#